data_AF-A0A381RYR5-F1
#
_entry.id   AF-A0A381RYR5-F1
#
_cell.length_a   1.000
_cell.length_b   1.000
_cell.length_c   1.000
_cell.angle_alpha   90.00
_cell.angle_beta   90.00
_cell.angle_gamma   90.00
#
_symmetry.space_group_name_H-M   'P 1'
#
loop_
_entity.id
_entity.type
_entity.pdbx_description
1 polymer ?
#
loop_
_entity_poly.entity_id
_entity_poly.type
_entity_poly.pdbx_seq_one_letter_code
_entity_poly.pdbx_strand_id
1 'polypeptide(L)'
;MENLDQDPAVLVSEERARLFVPIQRRLEILISESNVPPKIEFENNSISQKNDGAIIQSGSFNISIRALVATNPLNGKIINETPFAVSIWRRQEFDLETLQGFKKEGCETPSESAFLNKDFASSEEALEFTLAQLR
;
A
#
# COMPACT_ATOMS: atom_id res chain seq x y z
N MET A 1 0.26 -7.41 -31.10
CA MET A 1 0.25 -6.29 -30.14
C MET A 1 -1.20 -5.99 -29.85
N GLU A 2 -1.75 -6.45 -28.73
CA GLU A 2 -3.21 -6.46 -28.50
C GLU A 2 -3.76 -5.20 -27.81
N ASN A 3 -2.92 -4.24 -27.37
CA ASN A 3 -3.37 -3.15 -26.47
C ASN A 3 -3.01 -1.72 -26.92
N LEU A 4 -2.67 -1.48 -28.19
CA LEU A 4 -2.28 -0.12 -28.65
C LEU A 4 -3.40 0.92 -28.54
N ASP A 5 -4.66 0.47 -28.57
CA ASP A 5 -5.85 1.35 -28.51
C ASP A 5 -6.35 1.61 -27.08
N GLN A 6 -5.77 0.96 -26.07
CA GLN A 6 -6.16 1.16 -24.68
C GLN A 6 -5.33 2.28 -24.03
N ASP A 7 -6.00 3.11 -23.22
CA ASP A 7 -5.34 4.15 -22.42
C ASP A 7 -4.26 3.51 -21.52
N PRO A 8 -2.98 3.94 -21.62
CA PRO A 8 -1.91 3.44 -20.78
C PRO A 8 -2.21 3.50 -19.27
N ALA A 9 -3.01 4.48 -18.82
CA ALA A 9 -3.39 4.59 -17.41
C ALA A 9 -4.31 3.44 -16.98
N VAL A 10 -5.21 2.99 -17.85
CA VAL A 10 -6.05 1.81 -17.63
C VAL A 10 -5.17 0.57 -17.53
N LEU A 11 -4.25 0.37 -18.49
CA LEU A 11 -3.33 -0.78 -18.49
C LEU A 11 -2.49 -0.84 -17.21
N VAL A 12 -1.94 0.30 -16.77
CA VAL A 12 -1.18 0.43 -15.52
C VAL A 12 -2.04 0.07 -14.30
N SER A 13 -3.25 0.60 -14.20
CA SER A 13 -4.13 0.34 -13.06
C SER A 13 -4.59 -1.12 -12.98
N GLU A 14 -4.81 -1.76 -14.13
CA GLU A 14 -5.16 -3.18 -14.23
C GLU A 14 -4.00 -4.10 -13.86
N GLU A 15 -2.78 -3.78 -14.29
CA GLU A 15 -1.58 -4.55 -13.92
C GLU A 15 -1.34 -4.52 -12.42
N ARG A 16 -1.41 -3.33 -11.81
CA ARG A 16 -1.26 -3.17 -10.35
C ARG A 16 -2.32 -3.95 -9.59
N ALA A 17 -3.59 -3.84 -9.99
CA ALA A 17 -4.68 -4.61 -9.39
C ALA A 17 -4.43 -6.13 -9.51
N ARG A 18 -4.02 -6.60 -10.69
CA ARG A 18 -3.70 -8.02 -10.93
C ARG A 18 -2.58 -8.51 -10.02
N LEU A 19 -1.50 -7.73 -9.86
CA LEU A 19 -0.39 -8.05 -8.97
C LEU A 19 -0.82 -8.07 -7.49
N PHE A 20 -1.79 -7.24 -7.11
CA PHE A 20 -2.28 -7.15 -5.74
C PHE A 20 -3.24 -8.27 -5.33
N VAL A 21 -3.89 -8.97 -6.27
CA VAL A 21 -4.87 -10.04 -5.99
C VAL A 21 -4.40 -11.08 -4.95
N PRO A 22 -3.17 -11.63 -5.01
CA PRO A 22 -2.72 -12.61 -4.02
C PRO A 22 -2.64 -12.03 -2.60
N ILE A 23 -2.21 -10.77 -2.47
CA ILE A 23 -2.14 -10.05 -1.19
C ILE A 23 -3.56 -9.84 -0.67
N GLN A 24 -4.46 -9.28 -1.49
CA GLN A 24 -5.85 -9.05 -1.12
C GLN A 24 -6.51 -10.33 -0.60
N ARG A 25 -6.40 -11.44 -1.33
CA ARG A 25 -6.99 -12.72 -0.92
C ARG A 25 -6.48 -13.16 0.46
N ARG A 26 -5.18 -13.00 0.74
CA ARG A 26 -4.64 -13.40 2.04
C ARG A 26 -5.12 -12.50 3.17
N LEU A 27 -5.22 -11.19 2.92
CA LEU A 27 -5.75 -10.25 3.90
C LEU A 27 -7.24 -10.51 4.19
N GLU A 28 -8.03 -10.85 3.18
CA GLU A 28 -9.43 -11.27 3.33
C GLU A 28 -9.55 -12.54 4.19
N ILE A 29 -8.69 -13.54 3.95
CA ILE A 29 -8.62 -14.76 4.78
C ILE A 29 -8.30 -14.40 6.23
N LEU A 30 -7.30 -13.55 6.46
CA LEU A 30 -6.92 -13.09 7.81
C LEU A 30 -8.07 -12.41 8.55
N ILE A 31 -8.89 -11.62 7.84
CA ILE A 31 -10.08 -11.00 8.41
C ILE A 31 -11.11 -12.07 8.78
N SER A 32 -11.35 -13.05 7.89
CA SER A 32 -12.38 -14.06 8.07
C SER A 32 -12.08 -15.11 9.14
N GLU A 33 -10.79 -15.42 9.37
CA GLU A 33 -10.35 -16.48 10.28
C GLU A 33 -9.96 -15.96 11.66
N SER A 34 -9.80 -14.64 11.84
CA SER A 34 -9.40 -14.05 13.12
C SER A 34 -10.61 -13.72 14.00
N ASN A 35 -10.55 -14.13 15.27
CA ASN A 35 -11.52 -13.72 16.29
C ASN A 35 -11.46 -12.22 16.60
N VAL A 36 -10.30 -11.59 16.36
CA VAL A 36 -10.08 -10.15 16.46
C VAL A 36 -9.30 -9.73 15.22
N PRO A 37 -9.98 -9.47 14.09
CA PRO A 37 -9.30 -9.16 12.85
C PRO A 37 -8.59 -7.80 12.95
N PRO A 38 -7.39 -7.65 12.34
CA PRO A 38 -6.78 -6.34 12.22
C PRO A 38 -7.70 -5.43 11.41
N LYS A 39 -7.67 -4.12 11.69
CA LYS A 39 -8.40 -3.15 10.88
C LYS A 39 -7.65 -2.96 9.57
N ILE A 40 -8.22 -3.48 8.49
CA ILE A 40 -7.70 -3.40 7.13
C ILE A 40 -8.64 -2.55 6.29
N GLU A 41 -8.08 -1.60 5.56
CA GLU A 41 -8.78 -0.80 4.54
C GLU A 41 -8.12 -1.06 3.20
N PHE A 42 -8.90 -1.53 2.22
CA PHE A 42 -8.43 -1.70 0.86
C PHE A 42 -8.51 -0.39 0.09
N GLU A 43 -7.45 -0.07 -0.65
CA GLU A 43 -7.37 1.15 -1.44
C GLU A 43 -7.79 0.86 -2.88
N ASN A 44 -8.94 1.43 -3.26
CA ASN A 44 -9.50 1.27 -4.59
C ASN A 44 -8.89 2.30 -5.58
N ASN A 45 -8.43 1.81 -6.72
CA ASN A 45 -7.97 2.65 -7.82
C ASN A 45 -9.18 3.16 -8.62
N SER A 46 -9.33 4.48 -8.74
CA SER A 46 -10.47 5.08 -9.44
C SER A 46 -10.52 4.82 -10.95
N ILE A 47 -9.42 4.36 -11.55
CA ILE A 47 -9.37 4.03 -13.00
C ILE A 47 -9.86 2.60 -13.22
N SER A 48 -9.26 1.60 -12.55
CA SER A 48 -9.66 0.19 -12.72
C SER A 48 -10.84 -0.24 -11.84
N GLN A 49 -11.24 0.59 -10.87
CA GLN A 49 -12.24 0.28 -9.85
C GLN A 49 -11.88 -0.97 -9.03
N LYS A 50 -10.58 -1.31 -8.94
CA LYS A 50 -10.04 -2.47 -8.24
C LYS A 50 -9.04 -2.03 -7.18
N ASN A 51 -8.82 -2.90 -6.19
CA ASN A 51 -7.84 -2.60 -5.16
C ASN A 51 -6.43 -2.85 -5.69
N ASP A 52 -5.52 -1.92 -5.42
CA ASP A 52 -4.09 -2.06 -5.73
C ASP A 52 -3.18 -1.80 -4.50
N GLY A 53 -3.80 -1.67 -3.33
CA GLY A 53 -3.15 -1.52 -2.05
C GLY A 53 -4.08 -1.78 -0.87
N ALA A 54 -3.51 -1.83 0.31
CA ALA A 54 -4.23 -1.83 1.58
C ALA A 54 -3.45 -1.09 2.65
N ILE A 55 -4.18 -0.55 3.63
CA ILE A 55 -3.66 0.00 4.88
C ILE A 55 -4.16 -0.87 6.03
N ILE A 56 -3.23 -1.33 6.85
CA ILE A 56 -3.47 -2.16 8.03
C ILE A 56 -3.10 -1.37 9.26
N GLN A 57 -4.00 -1.28 10.24
CA GLN A 57 -3.73 -0.65 11.52
C GLN A 57 -3.27 -1.71 12.53
N SER A 58 -2.08 -1.53 13.10
CA SER A 58 -1.56 -2.37 14.19
C SER A 58 -1.00 -1.49 15.29
N GLY A 59 -1.65 -1.54 16.46
CA GLY A 59 -1.29 -0.70 17.60
C GLY A 59 -1.24 0.79 17.22
N SER A 60 -0.10 1.44 17.47
CA SER A 60 0.13 2.86 17.13
C SER A 60 0.61 3.09 15.70
N PHE A 61 0.61 2.09 14.82
CA PHE A 61 1.17 2.17 13.48
C PHE A 61 0.14 1.87 12.39
N ASN A 62 0.36 2.47 11.23
CA ASN A 62 -0.24 2.07 9.97
C ASN A 62 0.82 1.35 9.14
N ILE A 63 0.41 0.29 8.46
CA ILE A 63 1.24 -0.46 7.51
C ILE A 63 0.51 -0.42 6.17
N SER A 64 1.10 0.20 5.15
CA SER A 64 0.62 0.11 3.77
C SER A 64 1.36 -0.99 3.04
N ILE A 65 0.62 -1.80 2.28
CA ILE A 65 1.16 -2.76 1.32
C ILE A 65 0.51 -2.49 -0.03
N ARG A 66 1.31 -2.29 -1.09
CA ARG A 66 0.83 -1.88 -2.42
C ARG A 66 1.51 -2.63 -3.53
N ALA A 67 0.77 -2.82 -4.63
CA ALA A 67 1.34 -3.23 -5.90
C ALA A 67 1.67 -2.01 -6.77
N LEU A 68 2.87 -2.03 -7.34
CA LEU A 68 3.40 -1.07 -8.30
C LEU A 68 3.46 -1.72 -9.69
N VAL A 69 3.65 -0.88 -10.71
CA VAL A 69 3.79 -1.37 -12.08
C VAL A 69 5.11 -2.14 -12.20
N ALA A 70 5.06 -3.39 -12.66
CA ALA A 70 6.24 -4.24 -12.82
C ALA A 70 6.81 -4.15 -14.25
N THR A 71 5.92 -4.09 -15.24
CA THR A 71 6.25 -4.14 -16.66
C THR A 71 5.69 -2.94 -17.40
N ASN A 72 6.37 -2.51 -18.45
CA ASN A 72 5.83 -1.49 -19.34
C ASN A 72 4.63 -2.10 -20.09
N PRO A 73 3.42 -1.52 -19.96
CA PRO A 73 2.20 -2.12 -20.51
C PRO A 73 2.16 -2.16 -22.05
N LEU A 74 2.99 -1.36 -22.73
CA LEU A 74 3.00 -1.27 -24.19
C LEU A 74 3.96 -2.27 -24.83
N ASN A 75 5.07 -2.61 -24.16
CA ASN A 75 6.12 -3.45 -24.73
C ASN A 75 6.54 -4.65 -23.87
N GLY A 76 5.95 -4.81 -22.68
CA GLY A 76 6.19 -5.95 -21.77
C GLY A 76 7.57 -5.95 -21.10
N LYS A 77 8.41 -4.92 -21.30
CA LYS A 77 9.72 -4.85 -20.66
C LYS A 77 9.56 -4.66 -19.15
N ILE A 78 10.30 -5.43 -18.35
CA ILE A 78 10.37 -5.21 -16.90
C ILE A 78 10.95 -3.81 -16.64
N ILE A 79 10.23 -3.02 -15.84
CA ILE A 79 10.62 -1.66 -15.42
C ILE A 79 10.79 -1.54 -13.90
N ASN A 80 10.23 -2.48 -13.14
CA ASN A 80 10.41 -2.57 -11.70
C ASN A 80 10.56 -4.04 -11.29
N GLU A 81 11.73 -4.41 -10.81
CA GLU A 81 12.03 -5.77 -10.34
C GLU A 81 11.45 -6.04 -8.95
N THR A 82 11.05 -4.99 -8.22
CA THR A 82 10.45 -5.06 -6.88
C THR A 82 9.09 -4.36 -6.84
N PRO A 83 8.04 -4.94 -7.47
CA PRO A 83 6.77 -4.27 -7.68
C PRO A 83 5.84 -4.29 -6.46
N PHE A 84 6.33 -4.62 -5.27
CA PHE A 84 5.55 -4.61 -4.04
C PHE A 84 6.22 -3.71 -3.02
N ALA A 85 5.53 -2.66 -2.59
CA ALA A 85 6.04 -1.70 -1.62
C ALA A 85 5.30 -1.85 -0.29
N VAL A 86 6.06 -1.92 0.81
CA VAL A 86 5.54 -1.88 2.17
C VAL A 86 6.07 -0.64 2.88
N SER A 87 5.17 0.15 3.44
CA SER A 87 5.47 1.37 4.20
C SER A 87 4.85 1.29 5.58
N ILE A 88 5.61 1.63 6.62
CA ILE A 88 5.14 1.63 8.01
C ILE A 88 5.37 3.01 8.59
N TRP A 89 4.35 3.57 9.24
CA TRP A 89 4.46 4.85 9.93
C TRP A 89 3.61 4.89 11.19
N ARG A 90 4.04 5.70 12.15
CA ARG A 90 3.27 5.93 13.38
C ARG A 90 2.01 6.72 13.04
N ARG A 91 0.87 6.32 13.61
CA ARG A 91 -0.36 7.12 13.59
C ARG A 91 -0.06 8.44 14.31
N GLN A 92 -0.11 9.54 13.56
CA GLN A 92 -0.07 10.88 14.14
C GLN A 92 -1.51 11.32 14.34
N GLU A 93 -1.91 11.52 15.60
CA GLU A 93 -3.10 12.30 15.90
C GLU A 93 -2.68 13.77 15.74
N PHE A 94 -2.99 14.36 14.59
CA PHE A 94 -2.96 15.81 14.47
C PHE A 94 -4.17 16.33 15.22
N ASP A 95 -3.95 16.71 16.48
CA ASP A 95 -4.95 17.43 17.24
C ASP A 95 -5.02 18.87 16.73
N LEU A 96 -5.90 19.09 15.75
CA LEU A 96 -6.17 20.41 15.20
C LEU A 96 -6.80 21.35 16.25
N GLU A 97 -7.37 20.84 17.35
CA GLU A 97 -7.98 21.67 18.39
C GLU A 97 -6.93 22.33 19.30
N THR A 98 -5.78 21.69 19.56
CA THR A 98 -4.69 22.32 20.33
C THR A 98 -3.91 23.39 19.54
N LEU A 99 -4.11 23.48 18.22
CA LEU A 99 -3.49 24.50 17.34
C LEU A 99 -4.20 25.86 17.34
N GLN A 100 -5.36 26.01 18.00
CA GLN A 100 -6.03 27.32 18.12
C GLN A 100 -5.36 28.26 19.15
N GLY A 101 -4.33 27.79 19.87
CA GLY A 101 -3.74 28.49 21.00
C GLY A 101 -2.40 29.19 20.75
N PHE A 102 -1.39 28.54 20.15
CA PHE A 102 -0.04 29.11 20.14
C PHE A 102 0.84 28.69 18.95
N LYS A 103 1.49 29.74 18.41
CA LYS A 103 2.80 29.83 17.73
C LYS A 103 3.16 28.74 16.72
N LYS A 104 3.47 29.21 15.51
CA LYS A 104 4.26 28.54 14.46
C LYS A 104 5.40 27.66 15.02
N GLU A 105 5.11 26.46 15.46
CA GLU A 105 6.06 25.37 15.45
C GLU A 105 5.99 24.83 14.04
N GLY A 106 7.13 24.82 13.37
CA GLY A 106 7.21 24.54 11.94
C GLY A 106 6.52 23.23 11.61
N CYS A 107 5.98 23.14 10.39
CA CYS A 107 5.71 21.85 9.76
C CYS A 107 7.05 21.11 9.62
N GLU A 108 7.59 20.56 10.72
CA GLU A 108 8.72 19.66 10.66
C GLU A 108 8.22 18.44 9.89
N THR A 109 8.74 18.29 8.68
CA THR A 109 8.65 17.04 7.94
C THR A 109 9.08 15.94 8.92
N PRO A 110 8.22 14.95 9.21
CA PRO A 110 8.60 13.90 10.15
C PRO A 110 9.94 13.31 9.70
N SER A 111 10.87 13.11 10.65
CA SER A 111 12.18 12.55 10.34
C SER A 111 12.02 11.25 9.56
N GLU A 112 12.89 11.00 8.56
CA GLU A 112 12.87 9.75 7.78
C GLU A 112 12.92 8.49 8.68
N SER A 113 13.49 8.61 9.89
CA SER A 113 13.47 7.58 10.93
C SER A 113 12.07 7.20 11.46
N ALA A 114 11.01 7.94 11.11
CA ALA A 114 9.63 7.63 11.45
C ALA A 114 8.92 6.72 10.42
N PHE A 115 9.57 6.45 9.28
CA PHE A 115 9.02 5.66 8.18
C PHE A 115 9.93 4.46 7.88
N LEU A 116 9.38 3.24 7.95
CA LEU A 116 10.07 2.06 7.41
C LEU A 116 9.47 1.75 6.04
N ASN A 117 10.24 1.95 4.98
CA ASN A 117 9.85 1.62 3.61
C ASN A 117 10.73 0.48 3.08
N LYS A 118 10.11 -0.52 2.46
CA LYS A 118 10.83 -1.63 1.84
C LYS A 118 10.06 -2.16 0.64
N ASP A 119 10.80 -2.41 -0.44
CA ASP A 119 10.28 -2.99 -1.67
C ASP A 119 10.66 -4.47 -1.79
N PHE A 120 9.83 -5.24 -2.49
CA PHE A 120 9.95 -6.69 -2.62
C PHE A 120 9.68 -7.14 -4.05
N ALA A 121 10.38 -8.20 -4.47
CA ALA A 121 10.19 -8.83 -5.78
C ALA A 121 8.93 -9.72 -5.83
N SER A 122 8.50 -10.24 -4.68
CA SER A 122 7.34 -11.13 -4.59
C SER A 122 6.25 -10.59 -3.66
N SER A 123 5.00 -10.93 -3.99
CA SER A 123 3.84 -10.63 -3.15
C SER A 123 3.89 -11.40 -1.84
N GLU A 124 4.47 -12.60 -1.84
CA GLU A 124 4.62 -13.46 -0.67
C GLU A 124 5.59 -12.84 0.34
N GLU A 125 6.80 -12.44 -0.06
CA GLU A 125 7.77 -11.82 0.84
C GLU A 125 7.24 -10.48 1.39
N ALA A 126 6.59 -9.67 0.56
CA ALA A 126 5.98 -8.42 1.00
C ALA A 126 4.93 -8.68 2.09
N LEU A 127 4.08 -9.68 1.87
CA LEU A 127 3.02 -10.06 2.78
C LEU A 127 3.57 -10.67 4.07
N GLU A 128 4.54 -11.58 4.01
CA GLU A 128 5.22 -12.14 5.19
C GLU A 128 5.84 -11.03 6.03
N PHE A 129 6.54 -10.09 5.38
CA PHE A 129 7.11 -8.94 6.05
C PHE A 129 6.03 -8.10 6.74
N THR A 130 4.94 -7.77 6.03
CA THR A 130 3.79 -7.02 6.58
C THR A 130 3.17 -7.72 7.79
N LEU A 131 2.91 -9.03 7.69
CA LEU A 131 2.29 -9.81 8.75
C LEU A 131 3.19 -9.89 10.00
N ALA A 132 4.51 -9.96 9.82
CA ALA A 132 5.47 -9.94 10.92
C ALA A 132 5.48 -8.62 11.72
N GLN A 133 4.90 -7.55 11.18
CA GLN A 133 4.78 -6.26 11.89
C GLN A 133 3.50 -6.13 12.69
N LEU A 134 2.55 -7.05 12.50
CA LEU A 134 1.31 -7.07 13.26
C LEU A 134 1.61 -7.50 14.69
N ARG A 135 1.31 -6.61 15.63
CA ARG A 135 1.36 -6.85 17.09
C ARG A 135 -0.02 -6.85 17.69
#